data_AF-A0A0M9ZWY5-F1
#
_entry.id   AF-A0A0M9ZWY5-F1
#
_cell.length_a   1.000
_cell.length_b   1.000
_cell.length_c   1.000
_cell.angle_alpha   90.00
_cell.angle_beta   90.00
_cell.angle_gamma   90.00
#
_symmetry.space_group_name_H-M   'P 1'
#
loop_
_entity.id
_entity.type
_entity.pdbx_description
1 polymer ?
#
loop_
_entity_poly.entity_id
_entity_poly.type
_entity_poly.pdbx_seq_one_letter_code
_entity_poly.pdbx_strand_id
1 'polypeptide(L)'
;MRDNALAPGDHVEVELSPEGPQRADLADDLAAALDADPAAAAFFDSLAQFYRRAYLRWIDGAARRPELRAARIAEVAGLLAAGVKQRPKT
;
A
#
# COMPACT_ATOMS: atom_id res chain seq x y z
N MET A 1 5.17 -18.82 -33.12
CA MET A 1 5.81 -18.83 -31.80
C MET A 1 7.19 -18.22 -32.00
N ARG A 2 7.57 -17.19 -31.24
CA ARG A 2 8.91 -16.57 -31.37
C ARG A 2 9.78 -17.17 -30.27
N ASP A 3 10.89 -17.80 -30.67
CA ASP A 3 11.87 -18.32 -29.73
C ASP A 3 12.51 -17.15 -28.95
N ASN A 4 12.63 -17.29 -27.63
CA ASN A 4 13.42 -16.39 -26.80
C ASN A 4 14.89 -16.83 -26.95
N ALA A 5 15.81 -15.89 -27.23
CA ALA A 5 17.22 -16.15 -27.56
C ALA A 5 18.07 -16.71 -26.39
N LEU A 6 17.45 -17.15 -25.30
CA LEU A 6 18.10 -17.71 -24.12
C LEU A 6 18.30 -19.23 -24.26
N ALA A 7 19.51 -19.69 -23.98
CA ALA A 7 19.86 -21.10 -23.92
C ALA A 7 19.93 -21.60 -22.46
N PRO A 8 19.69 -22.91 -22.21
CA PRO A 8 19.97 -23.50 -20.91
C PRO A 8 21.43 -23.30 -20.50
N GLY A 9 21.66 -22.73 -19.32
CA GLY A 9 23.00 -22.41 -18.81
C GLY A 9 23.42 -20.94 -18.99
N ASP A 10 22.62 -20.11 -19.67
CA ASP A 10 22.88 -18.68 -19.76
C ASP A 10 22.74 -18.00 -18.39
N HIS A 11 23.73 -17.17 -18.04
CA HIS A 11 23.66 -16.27 -16.90
C HIS A 11 23.07 -14.95 -17.36
N VAL A 12 22.01 -14.52 -16.68
CA VAL A 12 21.35 -13.24 -16.93
C VAL A 12 21.42 -12.37 -15.69
N GLU A 13 21.57 -11.07 -15.89
CA GLU A 13 21.39 -10.09 -14.84
C GLU A 13 19.90 -9.86 -14.63
N VAL A 14 19.46 -9.89 -13.37
CA VAL A 14 18.06 -9.71 -12.99
C VAL A 14 17.98 -8.55 -12.00
N GLU A 15 17.05 -7.64 -12.25
CA GLU A 15 16.66 -6.61 -11.30
C GLU A 15 15.27 -6.94 -10.76
N LEU A 16 15.10 -6.79 -9.44
CA LEU A 16 13.82 -6.92 -8.76
C LEU A 16 13.45 -5.60 -8.11
N SER A 17 12.18 -5.22 -8.23
CA SER A 17 11.63 -4.06 -7.55
C SER A 17 10.31 -4.42 -6.86
N PRO A 18 9.99 -3.76 -5.73
CA PRO A 18 8.68 -3.92 -5.10
C PRO A 18 7.54 -3.48 -6.03
N GLU A 19 6.47 -4.26 -6.08
CA GLU A 19 5.26 -3.88 -6.83
C GLU A 19 4.35 -2.96 -6.00
N GLY A 20 3.78 -1.94 -6.65
CA GLY A 20 2.75 -1.07 -6.06
C GLY A 20 3.31 0.04 -5.16
N PRO A 21 2.42 0.77 -4.45
CA PRO A 21 2.83 1.93 -3.65
C PRO A 21 3.66 1.50 -2.42
N GLN A 22 4.84 2.10 -2.31
CA GLN A 22 5.75 1.98 -1.18
C GLN A 22 5.42 3.04 -0.13
N ARG A 23 5.99 2.90 1.08
CA ARG A 23 5.82 3.92 2.15
C ARG A 23 6.28 5.32 1.70
N ALA A 24 7.34 5.38 0.89
CA ALA A 24 7.86 6.63 0.34
C ALA A 24 6.92 7.30 -0.69
N ASP A 25 5.95 6.56 -1.24
CA ASP A 25 4.96 7.09 -2.19
C ASP A 25 3.69 7.60 -1.48
N LEU A 26 3.59 7.42 -0.16
CA LEU A 26 2.43 7.83 0.62
C LEU A 26 2.44 9.33 0.85
N ALA A 27 1.25 9.92 0.95
CA ALA A 27 1.11 11.29 1.43
C ALA A 27 1.60 11.39 2.88
N ASP A 28 2.23 12.52 3.23
CA ASP A 28 2.88 12.77 4.52
C ASP A 28 1.97 12.48 5.72
N ASP A 29 0.68 12.79 5.61
CA ASP A 29 -0.29 12.58 6.68
C ASP A 29 -0.62 11.10 6.93
N LEU A 30 -0.67 10.29 5.88
CA LEU A 30 -0.82 8.84 6.01
C LEU A 30 0.49 8.19 6.48
N ALA A 31 1.64 8.65 5.97
CA ALA A 31 2.95 8.16 6.41
C ALA A 31 3.13 8.41 7.92
N ALA A 32 2.86 9.64 8.39
CA ALA A 32 2.93 9.99 9.81
C ALA A 32 1.98 9.16 10.68
N ALA A 33 0.77 8.86 10.18
CA ALA A 33 -0.19 8.01 10.90
C ALA A 33 0.30 6.56 11.03
N LEU A 34 0.96 6.01 10.00
CA LEU A 34 1.56 4.68 10.07
C LEU A 34 2.82 4.67 10.93
N ASP A 35 3.65 5.71 10.89
CA ASP A 35 4.84 5.80 11.75
C ASP A 35 4.47 5.88 13.24
N ALA A 36 3.30 6.44 13.56
CA ALA A 36 2.76 6.47 14.92
C ALA A 36 2.22 5.10 15.39
N ASP A 37 1.94 4.16 14.49
CA ASP A 37 1.43 2.82 14.80
C ASP A 37 2.21 1.73 14.04
N PRO A 38 3.30 1.20 14.64
CA PRO A 38 4.13 0.17 14.02
C PRO A 38 3.38 -1.11 13.63
N ALA A 39 2.29 -1.47 14.33
CA ALA A 39 1.50 -2.65 14.02
C ALA A 39 0.67 -2.43 12.74
N ALA A 40 0.01 -1.27 12.63
CA ALA A 40 -0.66 -0.86 11.40
C ALA A 40 0.31 -0.79 10.21
N ALA A 41 1.50 -0.23 10.42
CA ALA A 41 2.52 -0.07 9.40
C ALA A 41 3.04 -1.43 8.90
N ALA A 42 3.34 -2.37 9.81
CA ALA A 42 3.78 -3.72 9.45
C ALA A 42 2.68 -4.47 8.68
N PHE A 43 1.41 -4.34 9.10
CA PHE A 43 0.32 -4.97 8.39
C PHE A 43 0.11 -4.36 7.00
N PHE A 44 0.17 -3.04 6.86
CA PHE A 44 0.13 -2.34 5.56
C PHE A 44 1.21 -2.86 4.60
N ASP A 45 2.44 -3.04 5.09
CA ASP A 45 3.55 -3.56 4.29
C ASP A 45 3.37 -5.03 3.88
N SER A 46 2.56 -5.81 4.60
CA SER A 46 2.23 -7.18 4.19
C SER A 46 1.12 -7.25 3.12
N LEU A 47 0.36 -6.17 2.93
CA LEU A 47 -0.78 -6.18 2.01
C LEU A 47 -0.33 -6.23 0.56
N ALA A 48 -1.01 -7.06 -0.24
CA ALA A 48 -0.92 -7.01 -1.68
C ALA A 48 -1.33 -5.63 -2.22
N GLN A 49 -0.73 -5.21 -3.34
CA GLN A 49 -0.92 -3.87 -3.92
C GLN A 49 -2.40 -3.48 -4.12
N PHE A 50 -3.27 -4.44 -4.44
CA PHE A 50 -4.70 -4.21 -4.63
C PHE A 50 -5.35 -3.61 -3.38
N TYR A 51 -5.03 -4.15 -2.19
CA TYR A 51 -5.58 -3.68 -0.92
C TYR A 51 -5.03 -2.30 -0.53
N ARG A 52 -3.71 -2.08 -0.71
CA ARG A 52 -3.11 -0.76 -0.47
C ARG A 52 -3.79 0.31 -1.33
N ARG A 53 -3.92 0.06 -2.64
CA ARG A 53 -4.56 0.99 -3.58
C ARG A 53 -6.03 1.25 -3.26
N ALA A 54 -6.75 0.29 -2.68
CA ALA A 54 -8.13 0.48 -2.26
C ALA A 54 -8.25 1.49 -1.11
N TYR A 55 -7.39 1.39 -0.10
CA TYR A 55 -7.33 2.37 0.99
C TYR A 55 -6.91 3.75 0.52
N LEU A 56 -5.83 3.83 -0.28
CA LEU A 56 -5.33 5.11 -0.82
C LEU A 56 -6.40 5.84 -1.62
N ARG A 57 -7.06 5.15 -2.55
CA ARG A 57 -8.15 5.72 -3.36
C ARG A 57 -9.29 6.27 -2.49
N TRP A 58 -9.59 5.59 -1.38
CA TRP A 58 -10.63 6.05 -0.47
C TRP A 58 -10.20 7.29 0.33
N ILE A 59 -8.97 7.31 0.84
CA ILE A 59 -8.41 8.49 1.53
C ILE A 59 -8.35 9.69 0.57
N ASP A 60 -7.87 9.48 -0.66
CA ASP A 60 -7.72 10.54 -1.67
C ASP A 60 -9.06 11.10 -2.17
N GLY A 61 -10.14 10.31 -2.09
CA GLY A 61 -11.49 10.80 -2.32
C GLY A 61 -11.93 11.91 -1.34
N ALA A 62 -11.20 12.13 -0.23
CA ALA A 62 -11.43 13.21 0.72
C ALA A 62 -10.43 14.38 0.59
N ALA A 63 -9.62 14.45 -0.48
CA ALA A 63 -8.57 15.47 -0.62
C ALA A 63 -9.04 16.93 -0.46
N ARG A 64 -10.31 17.23 -0.79
CA ARG A 64 -10.91 18.57 -0.66
C ARG A 64 -11.62 18.82 0.68
N ARG A 65 -11.56 17.87 1.61
CA ARG A 65 -12.26 17.88 2.91
C ARG A 65 -11.28 17.45 4.01
N PRO A 66 -10.40 18.34 4.48
CA PRO A 66 -9.30 18.01 5.38
C PRO A 66 -9.74 17.26 6.64
N GLU A 67 -10.87 17.66 7.22
CA GLU A 67 -11.46 17.03 8.40
C GLU A 67 -11.89 15.58 8.13
N LEU A 68 -12.46 15.32 6.95
CA LEU A 68 -12.85 13.98 6.53
C LEU A 68 -11.61 13.15 6.18
N ARG A 69 -10.59 13.74 5.56
CA ARG A 69 -9.33 13.07 5.23
C ARG A 69 -8.64 12.58 6.51
N ALA A 70 -8.53 13.44 7.52
CA ALA A 70 -7.98 13.06 8.83
C ALA A 70 -8.77 11.91 9.48
N ALA A 71 -10.11 11.98 9.45
CA ALA A 71 -10.95 10.91 9.97
C ALA A 71 -10.75 9.58 9.23
N ARG A 72 -10.65 9.62 7.89
CA ARG A 72 -10.37 8.42 7.07
C ARG A 72 -9.00 7.83 7.36
N ILE A 73 -7.96 8.65 7.51
CA ILE A 73 -6.61 8.18 7.85
C ILE A 73 -6.62 7.48 9.21
N ALA A 74 -7.25 8.08 10.22
CA ALA A 74 -7.40 7.47 11.53
C ALA A 74 -8.16 6.14 11.47
N GLU A 75 -9.24 6.06 10.68
CA GLU A 75 -9.99 4.82 10.48
C GLU A 75 -9.14 3.75 9.78
N VAL A 76 -8.40 4.11 8.73
CA VAL A 76 -7.51 3.17 8.03
C VAL A 76 -6.42 2.66 8.97
N ALA A 77 -5.76 3.53 9.74
CA ALA A 77 -4.75 3.12 10.71
C ALA A 77 -5.34 2.11 11.74
N GLY A 78 -6.52 2.40 12.28
CA GLY A 78 -7.21 1.48 13.20
C GLY A 78 -7.59 0.14 12.57
N LEU A 79 -8.07 0.13 11.33
CA LEU A 79 -8.36 -1.10 10.59
C LEU A 79 -7.11 -1.94 10.33
N LEU A 80 -6.00 -1.29 9.97
CA LEU A 80 -4.72 -1.96 9.71
C LEU A 80 -4.14 -2.55 11.00
N ALA A 81 -4.18 -1.81 12.11
CA ALA A 81 -3.79 -2.31 13.42
C ALA A 81 -4.61 -3.53 13.84
N ALA A 82 -5.89 -3.59 13.44
CA ALA A 82 -6.78 -4.72 13.66
C ALA A 82 -6.62 -5.88 12.63
N GLY A 83 -5.67 -5.79 11.69
CA GLY A 83 -5.43 -6.83 10.68
C GLY A 83 -6.53 -6.91 9.60
N VAL A 84 -7.30 -5.84 9.41
CA VAL A 84 -8.37 -5.78 8.40
C VAL A 84 -7.80 -5.32 7.07
N LYS A 85 -7.75 -6.23 6.08
CA LYS A 85 -7.14 -5.97 4.76
C LYS A 85 -7.96 -5.09 3.81
N GLN A 86 -9.25 -4.91 4.07
CA GLN A 86 -10.14 -4.08 3.25
C GLN A 86 -11.25 -3.52 4.12
N ARG A 87 -11.70 -2.28 3.85
CA ARG A 87 -12.83 -1.71 4.60
C ARG A 87 -14.03 -2.66 4.58
N PRO A 88 -14.66 -2.91 5.74
CA PRO A 88 -15.92 -3.64 5.80
C PRO A 88 -16.96 -2.98 4.88
N LYS A 89 -17.76 -3.81 4.20
CA LYS A 89 -18.95 -3.32 3.50
C LYS A 89 -20.01 -3.06 4.57
N THR A 90 -20.32 -1.80 4.81
CA THR A 90 -21.52 -1.39 5.57
C THR A 90 -22.74 -1.50 4.68
#